data_AF-A0AAD7DU49-F1
#
_entry.id   AF-A0AAD7DU49-F1
#
_cell.length_a   1.000
_cell.length_b   1.000
_cell.length_c   1.000
_cell.angle_alpha   90.00
_cell.angle_beta   90.00
_cell.angle_gamma   90.00
#
_symmetry.space_group_name_H-M   'P 1'
#
loop_
_entity.id
_entity.type
_entity.pdbx_description
1 polymer ?
#
loop_
_entity_poly.entity_id
_entity_poly.type
_entity_poly.pdbx_seq_one_letter_code
_entity_poly.pdbx_strand_id
1 'polypeptide(L)'
;LLADASVEISFQIIYLVQANIDDDPTQHHDWQWSLNMDGPGLRAPGCLVQPLNSTLSLRGAKLTCLFDSSELLIIAATLHEQILPRAQASQGTAKSSCHIEEDLRSCCNDCTPAVLLNLTKGQCVLEHVAAPQLYDPKSNHEHGRCGLCNSPAATCVFFLIKGRGSGAAYSIDWEQSRCAQEVHFQYAVTTKSKIDGKTHPVPMFPSSAPPANHSSPKKAAPWKHNLPSYFQNFHKLENPVTWPMNMTISDEEKSALKVIWDNIHQPAKPRKSCKARKPMKISEAHSTNLALW
;
A
#
# COMPACT_ATOMS: atom_id res chain seq x y z
N LEU A 1 -17.03 -1.00 21.29
CA LEU A 1 -16.41 -2.17 20.62
C LEU A 1 -15.85 -1.84 19.23
N LEU A 2 -16.40 -0.90 18.46
CA LEU A 2 -15.83 -0.51 17.15
C LEU A 2 -14.64 0.46 17.23
N ALA A 3 -14.51 1.22 18.31
CA ALA A 3 -13.45 2.23 18.46
C ALA A 3 -12.01 1.66 18.57
N ASP A 4 -11.85 0.35 18.63
CA ASP A 4 -10.54 -0.30 18.68
C ASP A 4 -9.88 -0.27 17.29
N ALA A 5 -8.65 0.22 17.22
CA ALA A 5 -7.89 0.31 15.97
C ALA A 5 -7.49 -1.06 15.41
N SER A 6 -7.53 -2.12 16.22
CA SER A 6 -7.24 -3.50 15.80
C SER A 6 -8.42 -4.18 15.10
N VAL A 7 -9.63 -3.63 15.22
CA VAL A 7 -10.83 -4.17 14.58
C VAL A 7 -10.87 -3.68 13.13
N GLU A 8 -10.89 -4.60 12.17
CA GLU A 8 -11.09 -4.28 10.75
C GLU A 8 -12.56 -4.54 10.38
N ILE A 9 -13.21 -3.54 9.78
CA ILE A 9 -14.60 -3.63 9.35
C ILE A 9 -14.63 -3.68 7.84
N SER A 10 -15.32 -4.69 7.30
CA SER A 10 -15.65 -4.76 5.88
C SER A 10 -17.03 -4.18 5.65
N PHE A 11 -17.14 -3.19 4.77
CA PHE A 11 -18.41 -2.55 4.38
C PHE A 11 -18.45 -2.34 2.87
N GLN A 12 -19.61 -2.19 2.27
CA GLN A 12 -19.72 -1.84 0.85
C GLN A 12 -19.90 -0.33 0.70
N ILE A 13 -19.33 0.26 -0.36
CA ILE A 13 -19.56 1.68 -0.66
C ILE A 13 -21.05 1.89 -0.90
N ILE A 14 -21.61 2.78 -0.11
CA ILE A 14 -23.00 3.21 -0.20
C ILE A 14 -23.05 4.40 -1.16
N TYR A 15 -23.84 4.30 -2.21
CA TYR A 15 -24.23 5.46 -3.01
C TYR A 15 -25.47 6.08 -2.36
N LEU A 16 -25.30 7.25 -1.77
CA LEU A 16 -26.42 8.08 -1.35
C LEU A 16 -26.99 8.79 -2.57
N VAL A 17 -28.31 8.70 -2.73
CA VAL A 17 -29.06 9.46 -3.73
C VAL A 17 -30.09 10.32 -3.01
N GLN A 18 -30.49 11.42 -3.62
CA GLN A 18 -31.49 12.29 -3.01
C GLN A 18 -32.81 11.53 -2.84
N ALA A 19 -33.42 11.64 -1.66
CA ALA A 19 -34.75 11.11 -1.42
C ALA A 19 -35.78 11.99 -2.12
N ASN A 20 -36.81 11.38 -2.70
CA ASN A 20 -37.96 12.10 -3.25
C ASN A 20 -39.20 11.87 -2.36
N ILE A 21 -40.30 12.53 -2.71
CA ILE A 21 -41.56 12.46 -1.96
C ILE A 21 -42.19 11.05 -1.93
N ASP A 22 -41.87 10.19 -2.90
CA ASP A 22 -42.35 8.79 -2.87
C ASP A 22 -41.56 7.96 -1.86
N ASP A 23 -40.29 8.29 -1.62
CA ASP A 23 -39.40 7.54 -0.75
C ASP A 23 -39.56 7.99 0.72
N ASP A 24 -39.75 9.30 0.93
CA ASP A 24 -40.14 9.90 2.20
C ASP A 24 -41.26 10.95 2.01
N PRO A 25 -42.54 10.56 2.20
CA PRO A 25 -43.66 11.49 2.13
C PRO A 25 -43.61 12.61 3.17
N THR A 26 -42.86 12.41 4.26
CA THR A 26 -42.70 13.42 5.31
C THR A 26 -41.69 14.50 4.95
N GLN A 27 -40.83 14.22 3.96
CA GLN A 27 -39.72 15.09 3.53
C GLN A 27 -38.78 15.47 4.68
N HIS A 28 -38.68 14.62 5.70
CA HIS A 28 -37.74 14.81 6.80
C HIS A 28 -36.33 14.33 6.45
N HIS A 29 -36.21 13.44 5.46
CA HIS A 29 -34.93 12.88 5.04
C HIS A 29 -34.60 13.33 3.62
N ASP A 30 -33.39 13.86 3.42
CA ASP A 30 -32.94 14.36 2.12
C ASP A 30 -32.24 13.29 1.28
N TRP A 31 -31.80 12.21 1.92
CA TRP A 31 -30.98 11.17 1.30
C TRP A 31 -31.57 9.80 1.52
N GLN A 32 -31.39 8.94 0.54
CA GLN A 32 -31.70 7.53 0.65
C GLN A 32 -30.57 6.66 0.14
N TRP A 33 -30.58 5.43 0.63
CA TRP A 33 -29.79 4.34 0.11
C TRP A 33 -30.71 3.19 -0.29
N SER A 34 -30.41 2.60 -1.45
CA SER A 34 -31.08 1.42 -1.95
C SER A 34 -30.14 0.21 -1.84
N LEU A 35 -30.65 -0.88 -1.26
CA LEU A 35 -29.93 -2.14 -1.00
C LEU A 35 -29.47 -2.93 -2.25
N ASN A 36 -29.28 -2.28 -3.40
CA ASN A 36 -28.66 -2.90 -4.57
C ASN A 36 -27.16 -3.04 -4.33
N MET A 37 -26.78 -4.20 -3.78
CA MET A 37 -25.42 -4.55 -3.36
C MET A 37 -24.62 -5.21 -4.49
N ASP A 38 -24.15 -4.44 -5.47
CA ASP A 38 -23.27 -4.96 -6.52
C ASP A 38 -21.85 -4.35 -6.49
N GLY A 39 -21.47 -3.68 -5.40
CA GLY A 39 -20.17 -3.02 -5.25
C GLY A 39 -19.09 -3.87 -4.58
N PRO A 40 -17.79 -3.65 -4.87
CA PRO A 40 -16.71 -4.27 -4.12
C PRO A 40 -16.75 -3.81 -2.65
N GLY A 41 -16.57 -4.75 -1.72
CA GLY A 41 -16.41 -4.43 -0.30
C GLY A 41 -15.12 -3.66 -0.05
N LEU A 42 -15.21 -2.54 0.67
CA LEU A 42 -14.09 -1.84 1.26
C LEU A 42 -13.81 -2.35 2.67
N ARG A 43 -12.59 -2.09 3.14
CA ARG A 43 -12.20 -2.32 4.53
C ARG A 43 -11.70 -1.03 5.14
N ALA A 44 -12.09 -0.78 6.39
CA ALA A 44 -11.55 0.32 7.19
C ALA A 44 -11.28 -0.14 8.63
N PRO A 45 -10.32 0.49 9.33
CA PRO A 45 -10.20 0.37 10.77
C PRO A 45 -11.51 0.76 11.45
N GLY A 46 -11.92 0.03 12.48
CA GLY A 46 -13.18 0.25 13.18
C GLY A 46 -13.26 1.64 13.81
N CYS A 47 -12.13 2.19 14.22
CA CYS A 47 -12.03 3.57 14.71
C CYS A 47 -12.34 4.65 13.66
N LEU A 48 -12.47 4.29 12.37
CA LEU A 48 -12.92 5.19 11.29
C LEU A 48 -14.38 4.92 10.87
N VAL A 49 -15.09 4.06 11.59
CA VAL A 49 -16.48 3.70 11.28
C VAL A 49 -17.38 4.19 12.40
N GLN A 50 -18.40 4.96 12.03
CA GLN A 50 -19.46 5.37 12.95
C GLN A 50 -20.75 4.61 12.62
N PRO A 51 -21.39 3.96 13.61
CA PRO A 51 -22.69 3.37 13.40
C PRO A 51 -23.71 4.48 13.19
N LEU A 52 -24.58 4.32 12.19
CA LEU A 52 -25.64 5.27 11.89
C LEU A 52 -26.98 4.56 12.07
N ASN A 53 -27.88 5.18 12.82
CA ASN A 53 -29.22 4.65 13.06
C ASN A 53 -30.17 5.22 12.00
N SER A 54 -30.30 4.54 10.86
CA SER A 54 -31.12 5.02 9.75
C SER A 54 -32.61 4.71 9.95
N THR A 55 -33.48 5.59 9.47
CA THR A 55 -34.90 5.27 9.29
C THR A 55 -35.05 4.31 8.12
N LEU A 56 -35.83 3.23 8.29
CA LEU A 56 -36.11 2.29 7.20
C LEU A 56 -37.43 2.66 6.51
N SER A 57 -37.41 2.66 5.17
CA SER A 57 -38.60 2.83 4.33
C SER A 57 -38.77 1.59 3.44
N LEU A 58 -40.03 1.19 3.22
CA LEU A 58 -40.36 0.01 2.41
C LEU A 58 -41.19 0.46 1.21
N ARG A 59 -40.61 0.35 0.01
CA ARG A 59 -41.29 0.67 -1.24
C ARG A 59 -41.60 -0.63 -1.99
N GLY A 60 -42.86 -1.07 -1.89
CA GLY A 60 -43.26 -2.39 -2.40
C GLY A 60 -42.52 -3.49 -1.66
N ALA A 61 -41.64 -4.22 -2.36
CA ALA A 61 -40.78 -5.27 -1.78
C ALA A 61 -39.32 -4.82 -1.54
N LYS A 62 -38.99 -3.55 -1.83
CA LYS A 62 -37.62 -3.03 -1.70
C LYS A 62 -37.48 -2.23 -0.41
N LEU A 63 -36.51 -2.62 0.42
CA LEU A 63 -36.11 -1.89 1.61
C LEU A 63 -35.09 -0.80 1.24
N THR A 64 -35.32 0.41 1.72
CA THR A 64 -34.40 1.55 1.61
C THR A 64 -34.11 2.12 2.99
N CYS A 65 -32.92 2.69 3.16
CA CYS A 65 -32.58 3.47 4.34
C CYS A 65 -32.67 4.95 3.99
N LEU A 66 -33.21 5.76 4.89
CA LEU A 66 -33.32 7.20 4.77
C LEU A 66 -32.37 7.88 5.75
N PHE A 67 -31.82 9.02 5.34
CA PHE A 67 -30.84 9.79 6.10
C PHE A 67 -31.12 11.28 6.00
N ASP A 68 -30.89 11.98 7.11
CA ASP A 68 -30.94 13.42 7.19
C ASP A 68 -29.56 14.04 6.89
N SER A 69 -29.53 15.16 6.15
CA SER A 69 -28.27 15.82 5.78
C SER A 69 -27.48 16.31 6.99
N SER A 70 -28.17 16.82 8.02
CA SER A 70 -27.52 17.36 9.21
C SER A 70 -26.85 16.26 10.02
N GLU A 71 -27.48 15.08 10.17
CA GLU A 71 -26.86 13.92 10.82
C GLU A 71 -25.61 13.44 10.07
N LEU A 72 -25.69 13.33 8.73
CA LEU A 72 -24.56 12.94 7.90
C LEU A 72 -23.39 13.93 8.04
N LEU A 73 -23.67 15.24 8.06
CA LEU A 73 -22.66 16.28 8.25
C LEU A 73 -22.03 16.22 9.64
N ILE A 74 -22.82 15.99 10.69
CA ILE A 74 -22.31 15.85 12.06
C ILE A 74 -21.37 14.64 12.17
N ILE A 75 -21.75 13.50 11.58
CA ILE A 75 -20.90 12.30 11.57
C ILE A 75 -19.62 12.56 10.78
N ALA A 76 -19.71 13.19 9.61
CA ALA A 76 -18.55 13.54 8.81
C ALA A 76 -17.59 14.48 9.55
N ALA A 77 -18.12 15.52 10.22
CA ALA A 77 -17.33 16.43 11.04
C ALA A 77 -16.66 15.70 12.21
N THR A 78 -17.38 14.82 12.90
CA THR A 78 -16.86 14.01 14.01
C THR A 78 -15.72 13.09 13.55
N LEU A 79 -15.90 12.41 12.42
CA LEU A 79 -14.85 11.56 11.82
C LEU A 79 -13.64 12.40 11.40
N HIS A 80 -13.85 13.56 10.80
CA HIS A 80 -12.80 14.47 10.40
C HIS A 80 -11.97 14.95 11.60
N GLU A 81 -12.62 15.33 12.70
CA GLU A 81 -11.95 15.70 13.96
C GLU A 81 -11.21 14.54 14.61
N GLN A 82 -11.62 13.28 14.41
CA GLN A 82 -10.87 12.12 14.90
C GLN A 82 -9.62 11.82 14.06
N ILE A 83 -9.67 12.14 12.76
CA ILE A 83 -8.56 11.95 11.84
C ILE A 83 -7.51 13.06 12.00
N LEU A 84 -7.93 14.31 12.28
CA LEU A 84 -7.03 15.47 12.33
C LEU A 84 -5.89 15.36 13.36
N PRO A 85 -6.12 14.99 14.63
CA PRO A 85 -5.06 14.88 15.64
C PRO A 85 -4.05 13.79 15.29
N ARG A 86 -4.47 12.73 14.60
CA ARG A 86 -3.55 11.70 14.07
C ARG A 86 -2.69 12.25 12.94
N ALA A 87 -3.23 13.16 12.12
CA ALA A 87 -2.48 13.87 11.09
C ALA A 87 -1.60 15.00 11.64
N GLN A 88 -1.92 15.57 12.81
CA GLN A 88 -1.15 16.66 13.42
C GLN A 88 -0.07 16.16 14.38
N ALA A 89 -0.27 15.03 15.07
CA ALA A 89 0.79 14.37 15.84
C ALA A 89 1.98 13.93 14.96
N SER A 90 1.76 13.76 13.66
CA SER A 90 2.81 13.52 12.66
C SER A 90 3.39 14.80 12.04
N GLN A 91 2.87 15.99 12.36
CA GLN A 91 3.33 17.30 11.84
C GLN A 91 4.26 18.08 12.79
N GLY A 92 4.52 17.54 13.99
CA GLY A 92 5.45 18.12 14.95
C GLY A 92 6.93 17.89 14.62
N THR A 93 7.38 18.18 13.40
CA THR A 93 8.75 18.64 13.02
C THR A 93 8.92 18.57 11.49
N ALA A 94 9.27 19.72 10.91
CA ALA A 94 9.63 19.97 9.51
C ALA A 94 8.50 19.95 8.45
N LYS A 95 8.27 21.14 7.88
CA LYS A 95 7.47 21.42 6.68
C LYS A 95 7.89 20.52 5.50
N SER A 96 7.16 19.42 5.29
CA SER A 96 6.95 18.85 3.96
C SER A 96 5.48 18.48 3.87
N SER A 97 4.69 19.45 3.38
CA SER A 97 3.27 19.32 3.14
C SER A 97 3.07 18.39 1.93
N CYS A 98 2.75 17.13 2.16
CA CYS A 98 2.07 16.31 1.15
C CYS A 98 0.66 16.90 0.97
N HIS A 99 0.27 17.24 -0.26
CA HIS A 99 -1.06 17.76 -0.55
C HIS A 99 -2.09 16.65 -0.28
N ILE A 100 -3.05 16.92 0.60
CA ILE A 100 -3.75 15.88 1.39
C ILE A 100 -4.82 15.09 0.59
N GLU A 101 -5.20 15.50 -0.62
CA GLU A 101 -6.40 14.90 -1.26
C GLU A 101 -6.12 13.76 -2.26
N GLU A 102 -4.95 13.69 -2.90
CA GLU A 102 -4.59 12.58 -3.81
C GLU A 102 -3.38 11.75 -3.34
N ASP A 103 -2.53 12.28 -2.46
CA ASP A 103 -1.23 11.67 -2.15
C ASP A 103 -1.19 10.75 -0.92
N LEU A 104 -2.29 10.60 -0.16
CA LEU A 104 -2.31 9.71 1.01
C LEU A 104 -1.96 8.26 0.66
N ARG A 105 -2.31 7.80 -0.55
CA ARG A 105 -1.90 6.48 -1.03
C ARG A 105 -0.40 6.35 -1.08
N SER A 106 0.32 7.41 -1.45
CA SER A 106 1.77 7.36 -1.62
C SER A 106 2.58 7.51 -0.33
N CYS A 107 1.96 7.65 0.84
CA CYS A 107 2.70 7.74 2.10
C CYS A 107 2.94 6.34 2.73
N CYS A 108 4.07 6.20 3.42
CA CYS A 108 4.33 5.03 4.27
C CYS A 108 3.51 5.12 5.56
N ASN A 109 2.78 4.05 5.90
CA ASN A 109 1.91 4.00 7.07
C ASN A 109 2.66 3.84 8.41
N ASP A 110 3.90 3.35 8.39
CA ASP A 110 4.67 3.08 9.62
C ASP A 110 5.73 4.14 9.92
N CYS A 111 5.92 5.11 9.02
CA CYS A 111 6.85 6.20 9.27
C CYS A 111 6.17 7.35 10.00
N THR A 112 6.81 7.84 11.06
CA THR A 112 6.43 9.07 11.75
C THR A 112 7.68 9.97 11.87
N PRO A 113 7.75 11.10 11.16
CA PRO A 113 6.74 11.66 10.26
C PRO A 113 6.48 10.80 9.01
N ALA A 114 5.32 10.99 8.38
CA ALA A 114 4.94 10.26 7.17
C ALA A 114 5.95 10.50 6.04
N VAL A 115 6.41 9.41 5.40
CA VAL A 115 7.38 9.48 4.30
C VAL A 115 6.69 9.20 2.98
N LEU A 116 6.91 10.07 2.00
CA LEU A 116 6.42 9.91 0.63
C LEU A 116 7.20 8.80 -0.09
N LEU A 117 6.48 7.78 -0.55
CA LEU A 117 6.99 6.65 -1.32
C LEU A 117 7.06 7.02 -2.80
N ASN A 118 8.19 6.69 -3.42
CA ASN A 118 8.35 6.86 -4.86
C ASN A 118 7.75 5.66 -5.60
N LEU A 119 6.44 5.70 -5.88
CA LEU A 119 5.70 4.63 -6.55
C LEU A 119 6.18 4.36 -7.99
N THR A 120 6.92 5.28 -8.62
CA THR A 120 7.52 5.04 -9.95
C THR A 120 8.69 4.05 -9.90
N LYS A 121 9.23 3.78 -8.70
CA LYS A 121 10.36 2.88 -8.46
C LYS A 121 9.98 1.85 -7.41
N GLY A 122 9.32 0.77 -7.83
CA GLY A 122 8.89 -0.27 -6.90
C GLY A 122 10.00 -0.87 -6.05
N GLN A 123 11.24 -0.94 -6.55
CA GLN A 123 12.38 -1.36 -5.73
C GLN A 123 12.63 -0.43 -4.54
N CYS A 124 12.53 0.89 -4.74
CA CYS A 124 12.66 1.85 -3.64
C CYS A 124 11.52 1.73 -2.62
N VAL A 125 10.31 1.38 -3.07
CA VAL A 125 9.17 1.12 -2.17
C VAL A 125 9.44 -0.12 -1.33
N LEU A 126 9.88 -1.23 -1.95
CA LEU A 126 10.22 -2.47 -1.26
C LEU A 126 11.32 -2.25 -0.22
N GLU A 127 12.40 -1.56 -0.60
CA GLU A 127 13.51 -1.23 0.28
C GLU A 127 13.05 -0.36 1.46
N HIS A 128 12.22 0.66 1.18
CA HIS A 128 11.67 1.53 2.22
C HIS A 128 10.80 0.77 3.20
N VAL A 129 9.89 -0.10 2.73
CA VAL A 129 8.96 -0.85 3.59
C VAL A 129 9.66 -1.95 4.37
N ALA A 130 10.68 -2.60 3.77
CA ALA A 130 11.44 -3.65 4.43
C ALA A 130 12.34 -3.12 5.57
N ALA A 131 12.82 -1.88 5.49
CA ALA A 131 13.71 -1.33 6.50
C ALA A 131 13.06 -1.22 7.91
N PRO A 132 11.87 -0.59 8.07
CA PRO A 132 11.13 -0.59 9.34
C PRO A 132 10.79 -2.00 9.82
N GLN A 133 10.43 -2.91 8.92
CA GLN A 133 10.14 -4.30 9.29
C GLN A 133 11.33 -5.07 9.88
N LEU A 134 12.58 -4.59 9.70
CA LEU A 134 13.77 -5.22 10.28
C LEU A 134 14.32 -4.46 11.47
N TYR A 135 14.17 -3.13 11.50
CA TYR A 135 14.89 -2.26 12.42
C TYR A 135 14.00 -1.42 13.34
N ASP A 136 12.69 -1.35 13.11
CA ASP A 136 11.78 -0.69 14.04
C ASP A 136 11.55 -1.58 15.28
N PRO A 137 11.95 -1.16 16.49
CA PRO A 137 11.69 -1.93 17.70
C PRO A 137 10.19 -2.15 17.99
N LYS A 138 9.32 -1.33 17.38
CA LYS A 138 7.86 -1.43 17.53
C LYS A 138 7.21 -2.36 16.52
N SER A 139 7.93 -2.84 15.50
CA SER A 139 7.33 -3.71 14.51
C SER A 139 7.00 -5.07 15.13
N ASN A 140 5.72 -5.42 15.20
CA ASN A 140 5.33 -6.79 15.55
C ASN A 140 5.60 -7.70 14.35
N HIS A 141 6.54 -8.65 14.50
CA HIS A 141 6.89 -9.62 13.46
C HIS A 141 6.02 -10.90 13.48
N GLU A 142 5.13 -11.05 14.46
CA GLU A 142 4.30 -12.25 14.62
C GLU A 142 3.35 -12.45 13.42
N HIS A 143 2.84 -11.34 12.89
CA HIS A 143 1.92 -11.32 11.77
C HIS A 143 2.68 -10.86 10.55
N GLY A 144 2.83 -11.72 9.55
CA GLY A 144 3.49 -11.35 8.29
C GLY A 144 2.87 -10.08 7.71
N ARG A 145 3.69 -9.19 7.15
CA ARG A 145 3.25 -7.87 6.66
C ARG A 145 3.52 -7.70 5.17
N CYS A 146 2.67 -7.00 4.45
CA CYS A 146 2.84 -6.77 3.02
C CYS A 146 4.16 -6.02 2.74
N GLY A 147 5.00 -6.54 1.84
CA GLY A 147 6.25 -5.89 1.45
C GLY A 147 6.10 -4.57 0.68
N LEU A 148 4.88 -4.20 0.25
CA LEU A 148 4.63 -2.96 -0.49
C LEU A 148 3.93 -1.86 0.32
N CYS A 149 3.09 -2.24 1.28
CA CYS A 149 2.27 -1.29 2.04
C CYS A 149 2.29 -1.53 3.56
N ASN A 150 3.02 -2.56 4.01
CA ASN A 150 3.13 -3.03 5.39
C ASN A 150 1.83 -3.36 6.14
N SER A 151 0.70 -3.41 5.42
CA SER A 151 -0.57 -3.92 5.95
C SER A 151 -0.43 -5.40 6.33
N PRO A 152 -1.25 -5.93 7.26
CA PRO A 152 -1.23 -7.35 7.60
C PRO A 152 -1.35 -8.25 6.37
N ALA A 153 -0.62 -9.36 6.30
CA ALA A 153 -0.58 -10.22 5.10
C ALA A 153 -1.96 -10.78 4.68
N ALA A 154 -2.96 -10.77 5.57
CA ALA A 154 -4.32 -11.15 5.23
C ALA A 154 -5.02 -10.17 4.26
N THR A 155 -4.57 -8.91 4.16
CA THR A 155 -5.18 -7.89 3.29
C THR A 155 -4.52 -7.81 1.91
N CYS A 156 -3.28 -8.28 1.77
CA CYS A 156 -2.54 -8.22 0.51
C CYS A 156 -2.13 -9.61 0.05
N VAL A 157 -2.52 -9.95 -1.17
CA VAL A 157 -2.33 -11.28 -1.74
C VAL A 157 -1.57 -11.15 -3.04
N PHE A 158 -0.45 -11.86 -3.16
CA PHE A 158 0.38 -11.83 -4.36
C PHE A 158 0.42 -13.22 -4.98
N PHE A 159 0.16 -13.29 -6.27
CA PHE A 159 0.31 -14.49 -7.08
C PHE A 159 1.45 -14.28 -8.05
N LEU A 160 2.08 -15.38 -8.45
CA LEU A 160 3.12 -15.35 -9.47
C LEU A 160 2.66 -15.98 -10.75
N ILE A 161 3.24 -15.48 -11.83
CA ILE A 161 3.30 -16.11 -13.13
C ILE A 161 4.76 -16.39 -13.48
N LYS A 162 5.02 -17.56 -14.04
CA LYS A 162 6.32 -17.90 -14.64
C LYS A 162 6.31 -17.43 -16.09
N GLY A 163 7.36 -16.73 -16.52
CA GLY A 163 7.52 -16.39 -17.94
C GLY A 163 7.68 -17.64 -18.82
N ARG A 164 7.70 -17.46 -20.14
CA ARG A 164 7.86 -18.56 -21.10
C ARG A 164 9.31 -19.04 -21.16
N GLY A 165 9.53 -20.36 -21.04
CA GLY A 165 10.84 -21.00 -21.15
C GLY A 165 11.33 -21.63 -19.84
N SER A 166 12.29 -22.56 -19.94
CA SER A 166 12.82 -23.31 -18.78
C SER A 166 13.52 -22.39 -17.75
N GLY A 167 14.25 -21.38 -18.24
CA GLY A 167 14.95 -20.37 -17.43
C GLY A 167 14.20 -19.06 -17.22
N ALA A 168 12.89 -19.01 -17.48
CA ALA A 168 12.13 -17.79 -17.34
C ALA A 168 12.02 -17.34 -15.89
N ALA A 169 12.19 -16.03 -15.66
CA ALA A 169 11.94 -15.41 -14.37
C ALA A 169 10.44 -15.46 -14.01
N TYR A 170 10.17 -15.42 -12.71
CA TYR A 170 8.82 -15.17 -12.21
C TYR A 170 8.53 -13.68 -12.23
N SER A 171 7.27 -13.32 -12.43
CA SER A 171 6.74 -11.96 -12.21
C SER A 171 5.46 -12.03 -11.37
N ILE A 172 5.06 -10.89 -10.78
CA ILE A 172 3.78 -10.79 -10.07
C ILE A 172 2.66 -10.85 -11.11
N ASP A 173 1.64 -11.65 -10.84
CA ASP A 173 0.40 -11.73 -11.58
C ASP A 173 -0.53 -10.61 -11.07
N TRP A 174 -0.39 -9.40 -11.61
CA TRP A 174 -1.17 -8.25 -11.14
C TRP A 174 -2.67 -8.38 -11.40
N GLU A 175 -3.10 -9.24 -12.32
CA GLU A 175 -4.52 -9.51 -12.55
C GLU A 175 -5.15 -10.26 -11.37
N GLN A 176 -4.37 -11.13 -10.72
CA GLN A 176 -4.84 -11.94 -9.59
C GLN A 176 -4.41 -11.37 -8.24
N SER A 177 -3.34 -10.58 -8.22
CA SER A 177 -2.76 -10.01 -7.00
C SER A 177 -3.50 -8.75 -6.56
N ARG A 178 -3.49 -8.46 -5.26
CA ARG A 178 -4.14 -7.29 -4.68
C ARG A 178 -3.26 -6.68 -3.58
N CYS A 179 -3.06 -5.37 -3.66
CA CYS A 179 -2.41 -4.58 -2.63
C CYS A 179 -3.04 -3.19 -2.60
N ALA A 180 -3.15 -2.58 -1.42
CA ALA A 180 -3.58 -1.19 -1.30
C ALA A 180 -2.61 -0.22 -1.98
N GLN A 181 -1.32 -0.58 -2.00
CA GLN A 181 -0.26 0.15 -2.69
C GLN A 181 0.07 -0.55 -4.01
N GLU A 182 -0.67 -0.20 -5.06
CA GLU A 182 -0.48 -0.78 -6.38
C GLU A 182 0.78 -0.22 -7.04
N VAL A 183 1.89 -0.94 -6.91
CA VAL A 183 3.19 -0.54 -7.48
C VAL A 183 3.65 -1.58 -8.48
N HIS A 184 3.63 -1.21 -9.76
CA HIS A 184 4.06 -2.08 -10.83
C HIS A 184 5.58 -1.99 -10.98
N PHE A 185 6.28 -3.10 -10.80
CA PHE A 185 7.71 -3.20 -11.06
C PHE A 185 8.06 -4.56 -11.65
N GLN A 186 9.15 -4.56 -12.43
CA GLN A 186 9.75 -5.79 -12.91
C GLN A 186 10.84 -6.21 -11.91
N TYR A 187 10.89 -7.50 -11.61
CA TYR A 187 11.99 -8.09 -10.87
C TYR A 187 12.53 -9.27 -11.67
N ALA A 188 13.84 -9.44 -11.64
CA ALA A 188 14.51 -10.62 -12.13
C ALA A 188 15.19 -11.29 -10.95
N VAL A 189 15.16 -12.61 -10.88
CA VAL A 189 15.95 -13.36 -9.90
C VAL A 189 17.42 -13.11 -10.23
N THR A 190 18.10 -12.33 -9.41
CA THR A 190 19.54 -12.11 -9.57
C THR A 190 20.28 -13.17 -8.77
N THR A 191 21.15 -13.93 -9.45
CA THR A 191 22.03 -14.91 -8.79
C THR A 191 23.22 -14.25 -8.08
N LYS A 192 23.39 -12.93 -8.23
CA LYS A 192 24.48 -12.15 -7.65
C LYS A 192 23.95 -10.80 -7.17
N SER A 193 24.21 -10.46 -5.90
CA SER A 193 24.09 -9.09 -5.42
C SER A 193 25.17 -8.24 -6.09
N LYS A 194 24.80 -7.12 -6.72
CA LYS A 194 25.77 -6.13 -7.18
C LYS A 194 25.84 -5.03 -6.12
N ILE A 195 27.01 -4.88 -5.50
CA ILE A 195 27.30 -3.85 -4.48
C ILE A 195 27.40 -2.44 -5.12
N ASP A 196 27.19 -2.29 -6.43
CA ASP A 196 27.15 -0.98 -7.10
C ASP A 196 25.79 -0.28 -6.88
N GLY A 197 25.49 0.03 -5.62
CA GLY A 197 24.64 1.11 -5.08
C GLY A 197 23.29 1.47 -5.73
N LYS A 198 22.78 0.70 -6.69
CA LYS A 198 21.63 1.08 -7.54
C LYS A 198 20.52 0.04 -7.60
N THR A 199 20.76 -1.16 -7.08
CA THR A 199 19.77 -2.24 -7.01
C THR A 199 20.12 -3.14 -5.84
N HIS A 200 19.46 -2.95 -4.68
CA HIS A 200 19.54 -3.93 -3.63
C HIS A 200 18.58 -5.06 -3.97
N PRO A 201 19.05 -6.32 -4.01
CA PRO A 201 18.14 -7.44 -4.15
C PRO A 201 17.42 -7.55 -2.82
N VAL A 202 16.26 -6.89 -2.67
CA VAL A 202 15.25 -7.33 -1.72
C VAL A 202 14.62 -8.54 -2.40
N PRO A 203 15.03 -9.78 -2.08
CA PRO A 203 14.59 -10.91 -2.85
C PRO A 203 13.14 -11.12 -2.47
N MET A 204 12.25 -10.83 -3.40
CA MET A 204 10.99 -11.53 -3.40
C MET A 204 11.37 -12.98 -3.74
N PHE A 205 11.34 -13.86 -2.73
CA PHE A 205 11.14 -15.28 -2.97
C PHE A 205 9.67 -15.52 -2.75
N PRO A 206 8.84 -15.37 -3.79
CA PRO A 206 7.58 -16.04 -3.76
C PRO A 206 7.95 -17.51 -3.98
N SER A 207 8.17 -18.18 -2.85
CA SER A 207 8.46 -19.60 -2.78
C SER A 207 7.41 -20.30 -3.64
N SER A 208 7.83 -20.93 -4.72
CA SER A 208 7.12 -22.12 -5.17
C SER A 208 7.21 -23.08 -3.99
N ALA A 209 6.22 -23.06 -3.09
CA ALA A 209 5.97 -24.23 -2.26
C ALA A 209 6.00 -25.42 -3.23
N PRO A 210 6.70 -26.52 -2.88
CA PRO A 210 6.84 -27.65 -3.79
C PRO A 210 5.47 -27.96 -4.37
N PRO A 211 5.35 -28.15 -5.70
CA PRO A 211 4.07 -28.24 -6.36
C PRO A 211 3.27 -29.33 -5.66
N ALA A 212 2.31 -28.92 -4.83
CA ALA A 212 1.23 -29.80 -4.49
C ALA A 212 0.58 -30.07 -5.83
N ASN A 213 0.59 -31.34 -6.24
CA ASN A 213 0.13 -31.91 -7.50
C ASN A 213 -0.88 -31.03 -8.23
N HIS A 214 -0.78 -30.92 -9.57
CA HIS A 214 -1.47 -30.03 -10.53
C HIS A 214 -2.96 -29.67 -10.28
N SER A 215 -3.64 -30.32 -9.35
CA SER A 215 -4.97 -30.05 -8.82
C SER A 215 -5.02 -29.13 -7.58
N SER A 216 -3.88 -28.57 -7.12
CA SER A 216 -3.86 -27.67 -5.96
C SER A 216 -4.11 -26.22 -6.35
N PRO A 217 -4.94 -25.46 -5.61
CA PRO A 217 -5.19 -24.05 -5.90
C PRO A 217 -3.88 -23.24 -5.89
N LYS A 218 -3.76 -22.26 -6.78
CA LYS A 218 -2.65 -21.30 -6.78
C LYS A 218 -2.51 -20.75 -5.36
N LYS A 219 -1.34 -20.92 -4.75
CA LYS A 219 -1.07 -20.41 -3.40
C LYS A 219 -0.55 -18.99 -3.49
N ALA A 220 -1.06 -18.14 -2.61
CA ALA A 220 -0.52 -16.81 -2.39
C ALA A 220 0.95 -16.91 -1.99
N ALA A 221 1.77 -16.06 -2.56
CA ALA A 221 3.20 -16.10 -2.36
C ALA A 221 3.62 -15.11 -1.26
N PRO A 222 4.28 -15.58 -0.19
CA PRO A 222 4.75 -14.72 0.88
C PRO A 222 5.99 -13.91 0.47
N TRP A 223 6.21 -12.77 1.13
CA TRP A 223 7.45 -12.01 1.05
C TRP A 223 8.58 -12.72 1.81
N LYS A 224 9.85 -12.54 1.40
CA LYS A 224 11.00 -13.25 2.01
C LYS A 224 11.10 -13.05 3.52
N HIS A 225 10.97 -11.81 3.99
CA HIS A 225 11.00 -11.48 5.42
C HIS A 225 9.83 -12.11 6.22
N ASN A 226 8.75 -12.53 5.55
CA ASN A 226 7.62 -13.23 6.16
C ASN A 226 7.66 -14.76 5.97
N LEU A 227 8.65 -15.30 5.27
CA LEU A 227 8.74 -16.74 5.06
C LEU A 227 8.76 -17.51 6.40
N PRO A 228 9.50 -17.07 7.45
CA PRO A 228 9.45 -17.74 8.74
C PRO A 228 8.03 -17.93 9.29
N SER A 229 7.28 -16.83 9.40
CA SER A 229 5.90 -16.85 9.90
C SER A 229 4.98 -17.65 8.97
N TYR A 230 5.21 -17.60 7.65
CA TYR A 230 4.45 -18.39 6.69
C TYR A 230 4.65 -19.90 6.89
N PHE A 231 5.88 -20.37 7.01
CA PHE A 231 6.17 -21.80 7.18
C PHE A 231 5.70 -22.33 8.54
N GLN A 232 5.84 -21.53 9.59
CA GLN A 232 5.30 -21.88 10.92
C GLN A 232 3.77 -22.00 10.88
N ASN A 233 3.08 -21.01 10.30
CA ASN A 233 1.63 -20.95 10.34
C ASN A 233 0.95 -21.93 9.37
N PHE A 234 1.43 -21.99 8.12
CA PHE A 234 0.78 -22.74 7.03
C PHE A 234 1.37 -24.12 6.79
N HIS A 235 2.64 -24.34 7.12
CA HIS A 235 3.31 -25.63 6.94
C HIS A 235 3.62 -26.36 8.25
N LYS A 236 3.35 -25.73 9.40
CA LYS A 236 3.65 -26.29 10.74
C LYS A 236 5.12 -26.71 10.88
N LEU A 237 6.02 -26.00 10.20
CA LEU A 237 7.46 -26.23 10.30
C LEU A 237 8.05 -25.30 11.35
N GLU A 238 8.38 -25.84 12.52
CA GLU A 238 8.94 -25.07 13.63
C GLU A 238 10.43 -24.77 13.47
N ASN A 239 11.20 -25.64 12.80
CA ASN A 239 12.65 -25.53 12.70
C ASN A 239 13.11 -24.89 11.38
N PRO A 240 13.86 -23.76 11.40
CA PRO A 240 14.41 -23.14 10.20
C PRO A 240 15.29 -24.04 9.32
N VAL A 241 15.94 -25.03 9.92
CA VAL A 241 16.84 -25.97 9.22
C VAL A 241 16.08 -26.91 8.29
N THR A 242 14.79 -27.18 8.56
CA THR A 242 13.97 -28.08 7.74
C THR A 242 13.27 -27.34 6.60
N TRP A 243 13.47 -26.04 6.47
CA TRP A 243 12.83 -25.27 5.42
C TRP A 243 13.48 -25.51 4.06
N PRO A 244 12.69 -25.56 2.98
CA PRO A 244 13.17 -25.96 1.64
C PRO A 244 14.05 -24.90 0.94
N MET A 245 14.37 -23.78 1.61
CA MET A 245 15.15 -22.69 1.05
C MET A 245 15.87 -21.88 2.12
N ASN A 246 16.97 -21.23 1.72
CA ASN A 246 17.69 -20.30 2.57
C ASN A 246 16.83 -19.04 2.83
N MET A 247 16.36 -18.89 4.07
CA MET A 247 15.58 -17.71 4.50
C MET A 247 16.45 -16.59 5.06
N THR A 248 17.76 -16.80 5.11
CA THR A 248 18.69 -15.82 5.68
C THR A 248 18.71 -14.58 4.80
N ILE A 249 18.35 -13.45 5.39
CA ILE A 249 18.64 -12.13 4.84
C ILE A 249 20.16 -11.97 4.93
N SER A 250 20.83 -11.73 3.79
CA SER A 250 22.28 -11.67 3.77
C SER A 250 22.77 -10.46 4.55
N ASP A 251 23.99 -10.50 5.06
CA ASP A 251 24.51 -9.38 5.86
C ASP A 251 24.70 -8.12 5.01
N GLU A 252 24.91 -8.26 3.70
CA GLU A 252 24.90 -7.13 2.76
C GLU A 252 23.51 -6.52 2.60
N GLU A 253 22.47 -7.36 2.51
CA GLU A 253 21.07 -6.91 2.43
C GLU A 253 20.66 -6.19 3.72
N LYS A 254 20.99 -6.76 4.89
CA LYS A 254 20.82 -6.10 6.20
C LYS A 254 21.56 -4.77 6.25
N SER A 255 22.83 -4.74 5.89
CA SER A 255 23.64 -3.52 5.92
C SER A 255 23.06 -2.42 5.01
N ALA A 256 22.57 -2.79 3.83
CA ALA A 256 21.88 -1.86 2.93
C ALA A 256 20.58 -1.32 3.53
N LEU A 257 19.71 -2.20 4.04
CA LEU A 257 18.45 -1.79 4.67
C LEU A 257 18.67 -0.97 5.93
N LYS A 258 19.77 -1.22 6.67
CA LYS A 258 20.17 -0.41 7.83
C LYS A 258 20.52 1.02 7.42
N VAL A 259 21.26 1.21 6.33
CA VAL A 259 21.54 2.54 5.78
C VAL A 259 20.25 3.26 5.41
N ILE A 260 19.28 2.54 4.81
CA ILE A 260 17.98 3.13 4.47
C ILE A 260 17.24 3.54 5.74
N TRP A 261 17.12 2.65 6.72
CA TRP A 261 16.49 2.92 8.02
C TRP A 261 17.09 4.15 8.71
N ASP A 262 18.42 4.25 8.78
CA ASP A 262 19.11 5.37 9.44
C ASP A 262 18.88 6.72 8.72
N ASN A 263 18.50 6.67 7.44
CA ASN A 263 18.23 7.84 6.62
C ASN A 263 16.73 8.09 6.36
N ILE A 264 15.82 7.20 6.78
CA ILE A 264 14.38 7.29 6.44
C ILE A 264 13.75 8.61 6.88
N HIS A 265 14.15 9.13 8.05
CA HIS A 265 13.64 10.38 8.60
C HIS A 265 14.57 11.58 8.37
N GLN A 266 15.68 11.39 7.66
CA GLN A 266 16.57 12.51 7.37
C GLN A 266 15.99 13.36 6.25
N PRO A 267 16.01 14.70 6.38
CA PRO A 267 15.60 15.56 5.29
C PRO A 267 16.48 15.27 4.07
N ALA A 268 15.85 15.12 2.91
CA ALA A 268 16.56 14.86 1.67
C ALA A 268 17.66 15.92 1.52
N LYS A 269 18.93 15.46 1.46
CA LYS A 269 20.06 16.38 1.28
C LYS A 269 19.78 17.18 0.00
N PRO A 270 19.88 18.52 0.04
CA PRO A 270 19.67 19.33 -1.15
C PRO A 270 20.59 18.79 -2.23
N ARG A 271 20.00 18.39 -3.37
CA ARG A 271 20.79 17.97 -4.52
C ARG A 271 21.73 19.13 -4.82
N LYS A 272 23.04 18.91 -4.67
CA LYS A 272 24.06 19.85 -5.17
C LYS A 272 23.66 20.13 -6.59
N SER A 273 23.27 21.38 -6.89
CA SER A 273 22.84 21.74 -8.23
C SER A 273 23.94 21.22 -9.17
N CYS A 274 23.54 20.42 -10.15
CA CYS A 274 24.48 19.97 -11.16
C CYS A 274 25.10 21.26 -11.68
N LYS A 275 26.40 21.50 -11.42
CA LYS A 275 27.11 22.73 -11.81
C LYS A 275 26.59 23.09 -13.19
N ALA A 276 25.93 24.25 -13.30
CA ALA A 276 25.24 24.65 -14.52
C ALA A 276 26.15 24.28 -15.69
N ARG A 277 25.71 23.31 -16.51
CA ARG A 277 26.48 22.91 -17.69
C ARG A 277 26.78 24.22 -18.38
N LYS A 278 28.06 24.58 -18.53
CA LYS A 278 28.44 25.78 -19.27
C LYS A 278 27.65 25.72 -20.58
N PRO A 279 26.84 26.72 -20.91
CA PRO A 279 26.07 26.69 -22.14
C PRO A 279 27.03 26.32 -23.26
N MET A 280 26.69 25.29 -24.03
CA MET A 280 27.53 24.89 -25.16
C MET A 280 27.72 26.14 -26.02
N LYS A 281 28.98 26.56 -26.21
CA LYS A 281 29.30 27.59 -27.18
C LYS A 281 28.92 27.02 -28.54
N ILE A 282 27.76 27.41 -29.06
CA ILE A 282 27.43 27.20 -30.46
C ILE A 282 28.49 28.00 -31.22
N SER A 283 29.36 27.32 -31.97
CA SER A 283 30.30 28.00 -32.86
C SER A 283 29.51 28.80 -33.89
N GLU A 284 29.97 30.00 -34.23
CA GLU A 284 29.35 30.88 -35.25
C GLU A 284 29.03 30.16 -36.56
N ALA A 285 29.80 29.12 -36.91
CA ALA A 285 29.57 28.25 -38.06
C ALA A 285 28.21 27.50 -38.08
N HIS A 286 27.44 27.53 -37.00
CA HIS A 286 26.13 26.90 -36.88
C HIS A 286 25.00 27.89 -36.55
N SER A 287 25.24 29.20 -36.65
CA SER A 287 24.21 30.22 -36.56
C SER A 287 23.60 30.48 -37.94
N THR A 288 22.33 30.14 -38.13
CA THR A 288 21.56 30.37 -39.37
C THR A 288 21.12 31.83 -39.56
N ASN A 289 21.69 32.79 -38.84
CA ASN A 289 21.34 34.21 -38.92
C ASN A 289 21.84 34.92 -40.20
N LEU A 290 22.41 34.20 -41.18
CA LEU A 290 22.85 34.77 -42.47
C LEU A 290 21.95 34.40 -43.66
N ALA A 291 20.83 33.71 -43.44
CA ALA A 291 19.88 33.37 -44.51
C ALA A 291 18.76 34.42 -44.64
N LEU A 292 19.11 35.68 -44.88
CA LEU A 292 18.21 36.70 -45.45
C LEU A 292 19.02 37.61 -46.38
N TRP A 293 19.09 37.21 -47.64
CA TRP A 293 19.26 38.05 -48.82
C TRP A 293 18.30 37.53 -49.90
#